data_AF-A0A9E1EX43-F1
#
_entry.id   AF-A0A9E1EX43-F1
#
_cell.length_a   1.000
_cell.length_b   1.000
_cell.length_c   1.000
_cell.angle_alpha   90.00
_cell.angle_beta   90.00
_cell.angle_gamma   90.00
#
_symmetry.space_group_name_H-M   'P 1'
#
loop_
_entity.id
_entity.type
_entity.pdbx_description
1 polymer ?
#
loop_
_entity_poly.entity_id
_entity_poly.type
_entity_poly.pdbx_seq_one_letter_code
_entity_poly.pdbx_strand_id
1 'polypeptide(L)'
;MENYFIIHGSFGSPFGNWFSWLHDFITEDGKQVYVPDFPIGVGYQNYENWSKLLKYYLDLGLINENTTIIGHSIAPIFISKFLVENKVKVRKLIFVCGFNNYLGINEEYDNVNKSMYFDNMEDVKQYANEIICFYSDNDPYVRYEVEKDFADIVATEQVLIHNGGHINSESGYDTFEEIVSYL
;
A
#
# COMPACT_ATOMS: atom_id res chain seq x y z
N MET A 1 21.08 -6.19 1.61
CA MET A 1 20.18 -7.15 2.26
C MET A 1 18.78 -6.68 1.94
N GLU A 2 17.92 -7.58 1.47
CA GLU A 2 16.54 -7.24 1.13
C GLU A 2 15.75 -6.97 2.41
N ASN A 3 14.89 -5.96 2.36
CA ASN A 3 13.99 -5.65 3.46
C ASN A 3 12.60 -5.25 2.94
N TYR A 4 11.63 -5.35 3.83
CA TYR A 4 10.22 -5.18 3.51
C TYR A 4 9.61 -4.09 4.37
N PHE A 5 8.75 -3.28 3.78
CA PHE A 5 7.86 -2.38 4.48
C PHE A 5 6.43 -2.83 4.25
N ILE A 6 5.63 -2.94 5.31
CA ILE A 6 4.19 -3.21 5.23
C ILE A 6 3.47 -1.96 5.76
N ILE A 7 2.62 -1.35 4.92
CA ILE A 7 1.94 -0.09 5.21
C ILE A 7 0.43 -0.29 5.16
N HIS A 8 -0.24 0.00 6.27
CA HIS A 8 -1.67 -0.21 6.45
C HIS A 8 -2.54 0.81 5.72
N GLY A 9 -3.83 0.48 5.57
CA GLY A 9 -4.85 1.32 4.97
C GLY A 9 -5.40 2.43 5.88
N SER A 10 -6.52 3.03 5.45
CA SER A 10 -7.20 4.09 6.19
C SER A 10 -7.71 3.62 7.53
N PHE A 11 -7.42 4.41 8.58
CA PHE A 11 -7.76 4.12 9.98
C PHE A 11 -7.32 2.72 10.45
N GLY A 12 -6.32 2.15 9.76
CA GLY A 12 -5.78 0.82 10.04
C GLY A 12 -4.74 0.81 11.16
N SER A 13 -3.99 -0.29 11.24
CA SER A 13 -2.88 -0.41 12.18
C SER A 13 -1.84 -1.40 11.66
N PRO A 14 -0.60 -1.41 12.21
CA PRO A 14 0.44 -2.39 11.89
C PRO A 14 0.05 -3.86 12.10
N PHE A 15 -0.96 -4.14 12.92
CA PHE A 15 -1.35 -5.49 13.32
C PHE A 15 -2.73 -5.90 12.78
N GLY A 16 -3.32 -5.11 11.88
CA GLY A 16 -4.59 -5.44 11.25
C GLY A 16 -4.44 -6.44 10.08
N ASN A 17 -5.56 -7.02 9.65
CA ASN A 17 -5.62 -7.87 8.46
C ASN A 17 -4.59 -9.02 8.54
N TRP A 18 -3.92 -9.25 7.41
CA TRP A 18 -2.87 -10.23 7.24
C TRP A 18 -1.46 -9.70 7.55
N PHE A 19 -1.32 -8.47 8.07
CA PHE A 19 0.00 -7.82 8.21
C PHE A 19 0.91 -8.54 9.20
N SER A 20 0.37 -8.99 10.35
CA SER A 20 1.15 -9.76 11.33
C SER A 20 1.57 -11.12 10.79
N TRP A 21 0.65 -11.83 10.13
CA TRP A 21 0.98 -13.10 9.48
C TRP A 21 2.08 -12.93 8.43
N LEU A 22 1.99 -11.90 7.58
CA LEU A 22 2.99 -11.67 6.54
C LEU A 22 4.35 -11.25 7.12
N HIS A 23 4.35 -10.42 8.17
CA HIS A 23 5.56 -10.10 8.91
C HIS A 23 6.26 -11.37 9.39
N ASP A 24 5.53 -12.27 10.06
CA ASP A 24 6.10 -13.50 10.61
C ASP A 24 6.61 -14.41 9.48
N PHE A 25 5.82 -14.59 8.42
CA PHE A 25 6.20 -15.37 7.25
C PHE A 25 7.52 -14.89 6.62
N ILE A 26 7.69 -13.57 6.42
CA ILE A 26 8.91 -13.02 5.80
C ILE A 26 10.10 -13.09 6.76
N THR A 27 9.88 -12.86 8.05
CA THR A 27 10.98 -12.88 9.05
C THR A 27 11.47 -14.30 9.35
N GLU A 28 10.63 -15.33 9.24
CA GLU A 28 11.03 -16.74 9.32
C GLU A 28 12.06 -17.12 8.23
N ASP A 29 12.00 -16.48 7.06
CA ASP A 29 12.99 -16.61 5.98
C ASP A 29 14.25 -15.74 6.19
N GLY A 30 14.41 -15.15 7.38
CA GLY A 30 15.60 -14.38 7.77
C GLY A 30 15.69 -12.97 7.16
N LYS A 31 14.60 -12.47 6.55
CA LYS A 31 14.51 -11.13 5.97
C LYS A 31 14.08 -10.11 7.03
N GLN A 32 14.45 -8.84 6.81
CA GLN A 32 14.05 -7.74 7.69
C GLN A 32 12.70 -7.16 7.25
N VAL A 33 11.79 -6.95 8.21
CA VAL A 33 10.46 -6.39 7.95
C VAL A 33 10.21 -5.21 8.89
N TYR A 34 9.66 -4.13 8.34
CA TYR A 34 9.22 -2.96 9.06
C TYR A 34 7.72 -2.77 8.84
N VAL A 35 6.97 -2.60 9.92
CA VAL A 35 5.53 -2.30 9.86
C VAL A 35 5.27 -1.01 10.64
N PRO A 36 5.49 0.18 10.04
CA PRO A 36 5.38 1.44 10.75
C PRO A 36 3.94 1.71 11.20
N ASP A 37 3.79 2.25 12.41
CA ASP A 37 2.52 2.74 12.95
C ASP A 37 2.28 4.18 12.47
N PHE A 38 1.51 4.35 11.41
CA PHE A 38 1.24 5.66 10.86
C PHE A 38 0.15 6.38 11.64
N PRO A 39 0.23 7.72 11.79
CA PRO A 39 -0.84 8.49 12.44
C PRO A 39 -2.19 8.26 11.77
N ILE A 40 -3.20 7.88 12.57
CA ILE A 40 -4.58 7.68 12.13
C ILE A 40 -5.51 8.75 12.69
N GLY A 41 -6.72 8.84 12.12
CA GLY A 41 -7.75 9.78 12.56
C GLY A 41 -7.80 11.04 11.71
N VAL A 42 -8.97 11.68 11.67
CA VAL A 42 -9.20 12.90 10.89
C VAL A 42 -8.26 14.01 11.36
N GLY A 43 -7.59 14.67 10.41
CA GLY A 43 -6.58 15.70 10.68
C GLY A 43 -5.17 15.16 10.93
N TYR A 44 -5.02 13.89 11.32
CA TYR A 44 -3.72 13.26 11.54
C TYR A 44 -3.30 12.36 10.37
N GLN A 45 -4.24 11.58 9.84
CA GLN A 45 -4.02 10.74 8.67
C GLN A 45 -4.08 11.59 7.41
N ASN A 46 -2.93 12.12 7.03
CA ASN A 46 -2.78 12.91 5.82
C ASN A 46 -1.40 12.70 5.20
N TYR A 47 -1.26 13.08 3.93
CA TYR A 47 -0.02 12.91 3.19
C TYR A 47 1.19 13.54 3.90
N GLU A 48 1.05 14.75 4.46
CA GLU A 48 2.17 15.44 5.09
C GLU A 48 2.71 14.66 6.31
N ASN A 49 1.82 14.20 7.19
CA ASN A 49 2.20 13.45 8.39
C ASN A 49 2.76 12.07 8.04
N TRP A 50 2.13 11.36 7.11
CA TRP A 50 2.64 10.05 6.68
C TRP A 50 3.98 10.18 5.95
N SER A 51 4.12 11.18 5.08
CA SER A 51 5.37 11.47 4.37
C SER A 51 6.49 11.83 5.34
N LYS A 52 6.23 12.65 6.37
CA LYS A 52 7.20 12.94 7.44
C LYS A 52 7.71 11.67 8.14
N LEU A 53 6.82 10.75 8.49
CA LEU A 53 7.21 9.49 9.12
C LEU A 53 8.01 8.61 8.17
N LEU A 54 7.53 8.37 6.95
CA LEU A 54 8.23 7.52 5.98
C LEU A 54 9.59 8.12 5.56
N LYS A 55 9.69 9.45 5.52
CA LYS A 55 10.92 10.19 5.27
C LYS A 55 11.98 9.90 6.34
N TYR A 56 11.59 9.72 7.59
CA TYR A 56 12.53 9.32 8.65
C TYR A 56 13.16 7.96 8.37
N TYR A 57 12.36 6.95 7.96
CA TYR A 57 12.89 5.64 7.56
C TYR A 57 13.82 5.73 6.33
N LEU A 58 13.47 6.57 5.36
CA LEU A 58 14.31 6.85 4.21
C LEU A 58 15.65 7.48 4.61
N ASP A 59 15.64 8.49 5.48
CA ASP A 59 16.84 9.20 5.91
C ASP A 59 17.77 8.32 6.78
N LEU A 60 17.22 7.30 7.45
CA LEU A 60 17.98 6.24 8.11
C LEU A 60 18.58 5.22 7.14
N GLY A 61 18.29 5.32 5.83
CA GLY A 61 18.74 4.40 4.80
C GLY A 61 17.98 3.07 4.75
N LEU A 62 16.85 2.96 5.46
CA LEU A 62 16.05 1.74 5.52
C LEU A 62 15.19 1.56 4.26
N ILE A 63 14.90 2.62 3.52
CA ILE A 63 14.21 2.54 2.23
C ILE A 63 15.22 2.85 1.14
N ASN A 64 15.51 1.87 0.30
CA ASN A 64 16.49 1.97 -0.77
C ASN A 64 16.16 1.01 -1.93
N GLU A 65 17.05 0.90 -2.90
CA GLU A 65 16.84 0.09 -4.11
C GLU A 65 16.69 -1.43 -3.86
N ASN A 66 16.96 -1.91 -2.65
CA ASN A 66 16.73 -3.32 -2.25
C ASN A 66 15.42 -3.52 -1.46
N THR A 67 14.64 -2.48 -1.27
CA THR A 67 13.42 -2.51 -0.45
C THR A 67 12.21 -2.95 -1.27
N THR A 68 11.40 -3.84 -0.73
CA THR A 68 10.05 -4.12 -1.22
C THR A 68 9.04 -3.41 -0.33
N ILE A 69 8.14 -2.60 -0.89
CA ILE A 69 7.08 -1.94 -0.12
C ILE A 69 5.73 -2.57 -0.47
N ILE A 70 5.02 -3.02 0.55
CA ILE A 70 3.70 -3.64 0.48
C ILE A 70 2.71 -2.66 1.09
N GLY A 71 1.73 -2.21 0.31
CA GLY A 71 0.74 -1.22 0.73
C GLY A 71 -0.69 -1.73 0.54
N HIS A 72 -1.54 -1.53 1.54
CA HIS A 72 -2.97 -1.88 1.47
C HIS A 72 -3.86 -0.63 1.38
N SER A 73 -4.94 -0.72 0.60
CA SER A 73 -6.02 0.27 0.52
C SER A 73 -5.56 1.66 0.05
N ILE A 74 -5.49 2.66 0.94
CA ILE A 74 -5.00 4.01 0.62
C ILE A 74 -3.47 4.09 0.51
N ALA A 75 -2.73 3.14 1.09
CA ALA A 75 -1.27 3.19 1.12
C ALA A 75 -0.61 3.17 -0.28
N PRO A 76 -1.08 2.39 -1.28
CA PRO A 76 -0.58 2.44 -2.65
C PRO A 76 -0.44 3.83 -3.25
N ILE A 77 -1.47 4.69 -3.20
CA ILE A 77 -1.37 6.05 -3.76
C ILE A 77 -0.46 6.95 -2.93
N PHE A 78 -0.45 6.78 -1.61
CA PHE A 78 0.49 7.46 -0.72
C PHE A 78 1.95 7.12 -1.07
N ILE A 79 2.26 5.83 -1.22
CA ILE A 79 3.60 5.33 -1.55
C ILE A 79 4.01 5.86 -2.92
N SER A 80 3.14 5.77 -3.91
CA SER A 80 3.40 6.29 -5.27
C SER A 80 3.77 7.77 -5.24
N LYS A 81 2.95 8.59 -4.55
CA LYS A 81 3.22 10.02 -4.39
C LYS A 81 4.55 10.29 -3.67
N PHE A 82 4.80 9.58 -2.57
CA PHE A 82 6.02 9.74 -1.78
C PHE A 82 7.29 9.42 -2.57
N LEU A 83 7.31 8.28 -3.28
CA LEU A 83 8.46 7.85 -4.06
C LEU A 83 8.77 8.82 -5.21
N VAL A 84 7.73 9.30 -5.90
CA VAL A 84 7.89 10.25 -7.01
C VAL A 84 8.40 11.61 -6.51
N GLU A 85 7.79 12.17 -5.47
CA GLU A 85 8.20 13.48 -4.93
C GLU A 85 9.63 13.46 -4.36
N ASN A 86 10.04 12.36 -3.72
CA ASN A 86 11.37 12.22 -3.13
C ASN A 86 12.41 11.59 -4.07
N LYS A 87 12.00 11.19 -5.28
CA LYS A 87 12.82 10.51 -6.28
C LYS A 87 13.52 9.25 -5.76
N VAL A 88 12.80 8.44 -4.99
CA VAL A 88 13.33 7.27 -4.29
C VAL A 88 13.05 6.02 -5.10
N LYS A 89 14.09 5.29 -5.46
CA LYS A 89 13.95 3.98 -6.10
C LYS A 89 13.88 2.86 -5.08
N VAL A 90 12.99 1.91 -5.32
CA VAL A 90 12.81 0.69 -4.55
C VAL A 90 12.84 -0.51 -5.49
N ARG A 91 13.03 -1.71 -4.94
CA ARG A 91 13.10 -2.94 -5.72
C ARG A 91 11.76 -3.25 -6.37
N LYS A 92 10.71 -3.31 -5.53
CA LYS A 92 9.39 -3.84 -5.88
C LYS A 92 8.31 -3.14 -5.05
N LEU A 93 7.15 -2.98 -5.65
CA LEU A 93 5.92 -2.56 -5.00
C LEU A 93 4.88 -3.68 -5.09
N ILE A 94 4.20 -3.94 -3.98
CA ILE A 94 3.03 -4.81 -3.95
C ILE A 94 1.87 -4.00 -3.38
N PHE A 95 0.90 -3.69 -4.22
CA PHE A 95 -0.26 -2.87 -3.88
C PHE A 95 -1.50 -3.75 -3.81
N VAL A 96 -2.22 -3.68 -2.70
CA VAL A 96 -3.42 -4.48 -2.43
C VAL A 96 -4.60 -3.53 -2.25
N CYS A 97 -5.64 -3.66 -3.09
CA CYS A 97 -6.83 -2.80 -3.08
C CYS A 97 -6.50 -1.30 -3.24
N GLY A 98 -5.55 -0.99 -4.13
CA GLY A 98 -5.09 0.38 -4.37
C GLY A 98 -6.08 1.22 -5.16
N PHE A 99 -6.24 2.48 -4.80
CA PHE A 99 -7.10 3.42 -5.50
C PHE A 99 -6.56 4.86 -5.46
N ASN A 100 -7.09 5.73 -6.32
CA ASN A 100 -6.79 7.15 -6.33
C ASN A 100 -8.08 7.97 -6.53
N ASN A 101 -8.09 9.19 -5.98
CA ASN A 101 -9.19 10.15 -6.14
C ASN A 101 -10.61 9.60 -5.84
N TYR A 102 -10.74 8.70 -4.86
CA TYR A 102 -12.02 8.10 -4.52
C TYR A 102 -12.70 8.91 -3.40
N LEU A 103 -13.86 9.52 -3.69
CA LEU A 103 -14.56 10.45 -2.81
C LEU A 103 -16.06 10.16 -2.79
N GLY A 104 -16.79 10.73 -1.83
CA GLY A 104 -18.22 10.54 -1.63
C GLY A 104 -18.56 9.40 -0.69
N ILE A 105 -17.58 8.91 0.10
CA ILE A 105 -17.82 7.88 1.13
C ILE A 105 -18.48 8.55 2.35
N ASN A 106 -17.74 9.47 2.97
CA ASN A 106 -18.18 10.37 4.04
C ASN A 106 -17.08 11.43 4.25
N GLU A 107 -17.35 12.46 5.06
CA GLU A 107 -16.44 13.58 5.28
C GLU A 107 -15.06 13.14 5.81
N GLU A 108 -14.99 12.15 6.69
CA GLU A 108 -13.76 11.70 7.31
C GLU A 108 -12.82 11.03 6.29
N TYR A 109 -13.34 10.05 5.54
CA TYR A 109 -12.58 9.36 4.49
C TYR A 109 -12.25 10.29 3.33
N ASP A 110 -13.18 11.15 2.92
CA ASP A 110 -12.95 12.08 1.83
C ASP A 110 -11.82 13.06 2.16
N ASN A 111 -11.71 13.51 3.42
CA ASN A 111 -10.61 14.37 3.86
C ASN A 111 -9.25 13.66 3.79
N VAL A 112 -9.19 12.41 4.23
CA VAL A 112 -7.97 11.57 4.13
C VAL A 112 -7.60 11.38 2.65
N ASN A 113 -8.54 10.92 1.84
CA ASN A 113 -8.33 10.58 0.43
C ASN A 113 -7.88 11.81 -0.39
N LYS A 114 -8.49 12.98 -0.16
CA LYS A 114 -8.06 14.25 -0.80
C LYS A 114 -6.60 14.58 -0.53
N SER A 115 -6.12 14.34 0.69
CA SER A 115 -4.72 14.65 1.02
C SER A 115 -3.73 13.73 0.31
N MET A 116 -4.12 12.46 0.09
CA MET A 116 -3.30 11.43 -0.55
C MET A 116 -3.33 11.49 -2.07
N TYR A 117 -4.30 12.21 -2.66
CA TYR A 117 -4.44 12.37 -4.10
C TYR A 117 -3.12 12.70 -4.80
N PHE A 118 -2.92 12.06 -5.95
CA PHE A 118 -1.76 12.27 -6.80
C PHE A 118 -2.12 12.10 -8.28
N ASP A 119 -2.00 13.18 -9.04
CA ASP A 119 -2.37 13.23 -10.46
C ASP A 119 -1.42 12.40 -11.35
N ASN A 120 -0.13 12.39 -11.00
CA ASN A 120 0.91 11.75 -11.82
C ASN A 120 1.28 10.35 -11.31
N MET A 121 0.31 9.55 -10.86
CA MET A 121 0.60 8.26 -10.23
C MET A 121 1.34 7.27 -11.15
N GLU A 122 1.24 7.42 -12.47
CA GLU A 122 2.01 6.62 -13.43
C GLU A 122 3.54 6.79 -13.28
N ASP A 123 4.00 7.96 -12.82
CA ASP A 123 5.43 8.24 -12.65
C ASP A 123 6.10 7.29 -11.65
N VAL A 124 5.33 6.62 -10.78
CA VAL A 124 5.85 5.60 -9.86
C VAL A 124 6.60 4.48 -10.59
N LYS A 125 6.26 4.19 -11.85
CA LYS A 125 6.96 3.21 -12.70
C LYS A 125 8.43 3.55 -12.93
N GLN A 126 8.85 4.80 -12.72
CA GLN A 126 10.26 5.20 -12.81
C GLN A 126 11.05 4.82 -11.54
N TYR A 127 10.34 4.44 -10.47
CA TYR A 127 10.87 4.28 -9.12
C TYR A 127 10.75 2.84 -8.58
N ALA A 128 10.13 1.93 -9.31
CA ALA A 128 10.15 0.50 -9.02
C ALA A 128 10.20 -0.30 -10.32
N ASN A 129 10.93 -1.41 -10.33
CA ASN A 129 11.04 -2.27 -11.53
C ASN A 129 9.81 -3.17 -11.70
N GLU A 130 9.20 -3.56 -10.58
CA GLU A 130 8.04 -4.44 -10.52
C GLU A 130 6.98 -3.81 -9.60
N ILE A 131 5.75 -3.75 -10.09
CA ILE A 131 4.58 -3.25 -9.36
C ILE A 131 3.46 -4.28 -9.53
N ILE A 132 3.21 -5.05 -8.47
CA ILE A 132 2.16 -6.07 -8.45
C ILE A 132 0.92 -5.45 -7.83
N CYS A 133 -0.22 -5.48 -8.54
CA CYS A 133 -1.49 -4.98 -8.02
C CYS A 133 -2.49 -6.11 -7.81
N PHE A 134 -2.84 -6.36 -6.56
CA PHE A 134 -3.96 -7.20 -6.14
C PHE A 134 -5.21 -6.33 -5.97
N TYR A 135 -6.34 -6.79 -6.48
CA TYR A 135 -7.64 -6.14 -6.34
C TYR A 135 -8.76 -7.18 -6.41
N SER A 136 -9.97 -6.80 -6.03
CA SER A 136 -11.12 -7.72 -5.99
C SER A 136 -12.33 -7.24 -6.78
N ASP A 137 -13.16 -8.18 -7.25
CA ASP A 137 -14.38 -7.89 -8.00
C ASP A 137 -15.62 -7.64 -7.12
N ASN A 138 -15.50 -7.80 -5.80
CA ASN A 138 -16.60 -7.59 -4.85
C ASN A 138 -16.22 -6.76 -3.62
N ASP A 139 -15.22 -5.88 -3.74
CA ASP A 139 -14.84 -4.96 -2.67
C ASP A 139 -16.03 -4.10 -2.21
N PRO A 140 -16.40 -4.14 -0.90
CA PRO A 140 -17.57 -3.43 -0.41
C PRO A 140 -17.35 -1.91 -0.19
N TYR A 141 -16.10 -1.45 -0.26
CA TYR A 141 -15.69 -0.08 0.04
C TYR A 141 -15.30 0.69 -1.22
N VAL A 142 -14.52 0.07 -2.10
CA VAL A 142 -14.01 0.67 -3.34
C VAL A 142 -14.62 -0.05 -4.53
N ARG A 143 -15.19 0.69 -5.47
CA ARG A 143 -15.76 0.06 -6.67
C ARG A 143 -14.68 -0.63 -7.50
N TYR A 144 -15.02 -1.79 -8.06
CA TYR A 144 -14.15 -2.57 -8.93
C TYR A 144 -13.45 -1.72 -10.01
N GLU A 145 -14.18 -0.84 -10.70
CA GLU A 145 -13.61 -0.03 -11.77
C GLU A 145 -12.51 0.91 -11.26
N VAL A 146 -12.61 1.37 -10.01
CA VAL A 146 -11.63 2.29 -9.42
C VAL A 146 -10.34 1.56 -9.06
N GLU A 147 -10.42 0.38 -8.47
CA GLU A 147 -9.24 -0.44 -8.19
C GLU A 147 -8.58 -0.90 -9.50
N LYS A 148 -9.41 -1.29 -10.48
CA LYS A 148 -8.94 -1.69 -11.79
C LYS A 148 -8.25 -0.54 -12.53
N ASP A 149 -8.83 0.66 -12.54
CA ASP A 149 -8.23 1.84 -13.17
C ASP A 149 -6.88 2.18 -12.53
N PHE A 150 -6.76 2.08 -11.20
CA PHE A 150 -5.48 2.25 -10.52
C PHE A 150 -4.45 1.21 -11.00
N ALA A 151 -4.83 -0.08 -11.00
CA ALA A 151 -3.97 -1.17 -11.43
C ALA A 151 -3.56 -1.06 -12.91
N ASP A 152 -4.48 -0.68 -13.81
CA ASP A 152 -4.20 -0.45 -15.23
C ASP A 152 -3.15 0.66 -15.44
N ILE A 153 -3.16 1.68 -14.58
CA ILE A 153 -2.24 2.80 -14.69
C ILE A 153 -0.85 2.47 -14.12
N VAL A 154 -0.74 1.78 -12.98
CA VAL A 154 0.56 1.64 -12.30
C VAL A 154 1.20 0.25 -12.42
N ALA A 155 0.41 -0.80 -12.58
CA ALA A 155 0.91 -2.17 -12.42
C ALA A 155 1.82 -2.61 -13.58
N THR A 156 2.81 -3.42 -13.25
CA THR A 156 3.52 -4.28 -14.21
C THR A 156 2.85 -5.66 -14.28
N GLU A 157 2.22 -6.09 -13.18
CA GLU A 157 1.43 -7.32 -13.12
C GLU A 157 0.16 -7.10 -12.27
N GLN A 158 -0.95 -7.66 -12.74
CA GLN A 158 -2.26 -7.54 -12.11
C GLN A 158 -2.75 -8.90 -11.65
N VAL A 159 -3.31 -8.96 -10.44
CA VAL A 159 -3.88 -10.16 -9.84
C VAL A 159 -5.28 -9.86 -9.35
N LEU A 160 -6.29 -10.41 -10.04
CA LEU A 160 -7.69 -10.32 -9.62
C LEU A 160 -8.01 -11.46 -8.64
N ILE A 161 -8.43 -11.11 -7.43
CA ILE A 161 -8.94 -12.04 -6.43
C ILE A 161 -10.46 -12.04 -6.50
N HIS A 162 -11.02 -13.10 -7.06
CA HIS A 162 -12.48 -13.28 -7.13
C HIS A 162 -13.07 -13.46 -5.73
N ASN A 163 -14.09 -12.66 -5.41
CA ASN A 163 -14.79 -12.68 -4.13
C ASN A 163 -13.92 -12.38 -2.88
N GLY A 164 -12.83 -11.62 -3.03
CA GLY A 164 -11.88 -11.29 -1.96
C GLY A 164 -12.29 -10.15 -1.03
N GLY A 165 -13.40 -9.46 -1.30
CA GLY A 165 -13.80 -8.26 -0.56
C GLY A 165 -12.73 -7.18 -0.63
N HIS A 166 -12.39 -6.54 0.49
CA HIS A 166 -11.30 -5.56 0.56
C HIS A 166 -9.94 -6.19 0.94
N ILE A 167 -9.83 -7.52 0.82
CA ILE A 167 -8.63 -8.30 1.21
C ILE A 167 -8.18 -7.92 2.64
N ASN A 168 -9.17 -7.84 3.53
CA ASN A 168 -9.04 -7.42 4.93
C ASN A 168 -9.64 -8.49 5.87
N SER A 169 -9.42 -8.36 7.19
CA SER A 169 -9.96 -9.34 8.15
C SER A 169 -11.48 -9.48 8.09
N GLU A 170 -12.22 -8.39 7.82
CA GLU A 170 -13.69 -8.43 7.68
C GLU A 170 -14.14 -9.29 6.49
N SER A 171 -13.29 -9.42 5.47
CA SER A 171 -13.49 -10.29 4.31
C SER A 171 -12.87 -11.69 4.51
N GLY A 172 -12.34 -11.99 5.70
CA GLY A 172 -11.73 -13.28 6.04
C GLY A 172 -10.21 -13.38 5.86
N TYR A 173 -9.52 -12.27 5.57
CA TYR A 173 -8.07 -12.24 5.32
C TYR A 173 -7.27 -11.87 6.58
N ASP A 174 -7.21 -12.82 7.52
CA ASP A 174 -6.21 -12.80 8.61
C ASP A 174 -4.85 -13.35 8.15
N THR A 175 -4.83 -14.02 7.00
CA THR A 175 -3.65 -14.45 6.22
C THR A 175 -3.86 -14.08 4.76
N PHE A 176 -2.78 -14.02 3.97
CA PHE A 176 -2.89 -13.73 2.54
C PHE A 176 -1.85 -14.53 1.75
N GLU A 177 -2.10 -15.82 1.55
CA GLU A 177 -1.12 -16.75 0.97
C GLU A 177 -0.80 -16.46 -0.49
N GLU A 178 -1.74 -15.90 -1.24
CA GLU A 178 -1.57 -15.55 -2.65
C GLU A 178 -0.46 -14.51 -2.87
N ILE A 179 -0.11 -13.70 -1.85
CA ILE A 179 1.00 -12.74 -1.94
C ILE A 179 2.37 -13.44 -1.98
N VAL A 180 2.48 -14.68 -1.50
CA VAL A 180 3.77 -15.36 -1.27
C VAL A 180 4.55 -15.58 -2.57
N SER A 181 3.88 -15.88 -3.68
CA SER A 181 4.55 -16.04 -4.99
C SER A 181 5.15 -14.75 -5.54
N TYR A 182 4.88 -13.62 -4.90
CA TYR A 182 5.26 -12.29 -5.36
C TYR A 182 6.29 -11.59 -4.47
N LEU A 183 6.69 -12.17 -3.34
CA LEU A 183 7.71 -11.64 -2.44
C LEU A 183 9.10 -11.70 -3.08
#